data_AF-A0A382SQR0-F1
#
_entry.id   AF-A0A382SQR0-F1
#
_cell.length_a   1.000
_cell.length_b   1.000
_cell.length_c   1.000
_cell.angle_alpha   90.00
_cell.angle_beta   90.00
_cell.angle_gamma   90.00
#
_symmetry.space_group_name_H-M   'P 1'
#
loop_
_entity.id
_entity.type
_entity.pdbx_description
1 polymer ?
#
loop_
_entity_poly.entity_id
_entity_poly.type
_entity_poly.pdbx_seq_one_letter_code
_entity_poly.pdbx_strand_id
1 'polypeptide(L)'
;MDKILPLDLRRLLQGEEELALIDVREQGRFSEAHLLFAVCIPLSHLELLVADRVPRKDTRMVIVDDSAVDDFGSRAIDRLTDLGYTNVALLEGGVEAWQSANLELFSGVNVPSKAFGEFVEHHYDTPRLAAAEVKAMLDEGTDMVIVDSRPFEEFHHMN
;
A
#
# COMPACT_ATOMS: atom_id res chain seq x y z
N MET A 1 1.82 -19.46 -16.75
CA MET A 1 1.75 -18.27 -15.88
C MET A 1 0.47 -17.56 -16.18
N ASP A 2 -0.44 -17.52 -15.21
CA ASP A 2 -1.73 -16.85 -15.37
C ASP A 2 -1.53 -15.34 -15.37
N LYS A 3 -2.29 -14.64 -16.20
CA LYS A 3 -2.26 -13.19 -16.31
C LYS A 3 -3.65 -12.62 -16.12
N ILE A 4 -3.72 -11.39 -15.60
CA ILE A 4 -4.97 -10.63 -15.45
C ILE A 4 -4.83 -9.26 -16.10
N LEU A 5 -5.85 -8.85 -16.86
CA LEU A 5 -5.88 -7.52 -17.49
C LEU A 5 -6.24 -6.44 -16.46
N PRO A 6 -5.78 -5.18 -16.63
CA PRO A 6 -6.07 -4.09 -15.69
C PRO A 6 -7.55 -3.89 -15.37
N LEU A 7 -8.42 -3.96 -16.38
CA LEU A 7 -9.87 -3.80 -16.18
C LEU A 7 -10.50 -4.96 -15.43
N ASP A 8 -9.95 -6.18 -15.56
CA ASP A 8 -10.41 -7.34 -14.81
C ASP A 8 -9.93 -7.27 -13.36
N LEU A 9 -8.69 -6.87 -13.12
CA LEU A 9 -8.18 -6.59 -11.78
C LEU A 9 -9.02 -5.50 -11.09
N ARG A 10 -9.38 -4.43 -11.80
CA ARG A 10 -10.28 -3.39 -11.26
C ARG A 10 -11.62 -3.97 -10.81
N ARG A 11 -12.21 -4.89 -11.57
CA ARG A 11 -13.47 -5.56 -11.18
C ARG A 11 -13.27 -6.42 -9.93
N LEU A 12 -12.16 -7.15 -9.84
CA LEU A 12 -11.84 -7.93 -8.63
C LEU A 12 -11.70 -7.04 -7.40
N LEU A 13 -11.03 -5.89 -7.52
CA LEU A 13 -10.87 -4.92 -6.43
C LEU A 13 -12.19 -4.27 -5.98
N GLN A 14 -13.24 -4.35 -6.79
CA GLN A 14 -14.60 -3.89 -6.45
C GLN A 14 -15.47 -5.01 -5.85
N GLY A 15 -14.99 -6.25 -5.88
CA GLY A 15 -15.67 -7.39 -5.29
C GLY A 15 -15.41 -7.53 -3.79
N GLU A 16 -16.03 -8.55 -3.20
CA GLU A 16 -15.87 -8.89 -1.77
C GLU A 16 -14.91 -10.07 -1.54
N GLU A 17 -14.39 -10.68 -2.62
CA GLU A 17 -13.45 -11.79 -2.53
C GLU A 17 -12.08 -11.32 -2.00
N GLU A 18 -11.46 -12.15 -1.17
CA GLU A 18 -10.11 -11.89 -0.66
C GLU A 18 -9.09 -11.84 -1.82
N LEU A 19 -8.30 -10.78 -1.86
CA LEU A 19 -7.27 -10.54 -2.88
C LEU A 19 -6.04 -9.91 -2.22
N ALA A 20 -4.87 -10.51 -2.45
CA ALA A 20 -3.59 -9.90 -2.13
C ALA A 20 -2.99 -9.28 -3.40
N LEU A 21 -2.92 -7.95 -3.44
CA LEU A 21 -2.28 -7.21 -4.52
C LEU A 21 -0.85 -6.87 -4.11
N ILE A 22 0.14 -7.57 -4.67
CA ILE A 22 1.52 -7.49 -4.24
C ILE A 22 2.37 -6.81 -5.32
N ASP A 23 2.96 -5.67 -4.98
CA ASP A 23 3.92 -4.98 -5.83
C ASP A 23 5.34 -5.45 -5.49
N VAL A 24 5.99 -6.09 -6.45
CA VAL A 24 7.32 -6.72 -6.25
C VAL A 24 8.48 -5.82 -6.61
N ARG A 25 8.20 -4.55 -6.96
CA ARG A 25 9.22 -3.53 -7.20
C ARG A 25 9.80 -3.05 -5.88
N GLU A 26 10.98 -2.46 -5.96
CA GLU A 26 11.64 -1.84 -4.81
C GLU A 26 10.86 -0.64 -4.28
N GLN A 27 11.01 -0.37 -2.98
CA GLN A 27 10.22 0.63 -2.24
C GLN A 27 10.22 2.02 -2.88
N GLY A 28 11.34 2.43 -3.47
CA GLY A 28 11.45 3.72 -4.17
C GLY A 28 10.47 3.81 -5.35
N ARG A 29 10.47 2.80 -6.23
CA ARG A 29 9.58 2.72 -7.41
C ARG A 29 8.12 2.63 -7.00
N PHE A 30 7.83 1.83 -5.97
CA PHE A 30 6.48 1.75 -5.39
C PHE A 30 6.00 3.12 -4.91
N SER A 31 6.84 3.86 -4.15
CA SER A 31 6.47 5.17 -3.61
C SER A 31 6.26 6.25 -4.66
N GLU A 32 6.84 6.11 -5.86
CA GLU A 32 6.64 7.04 -6.98
C GLU A 32 5.24 6.89 -7.57
N ALA A 33 4.81 5.65 -7.82
CA ALA A 33 3.50 5.35 -8.40
C ALA A 33 3.08 3.89 -8.14
N HIS A 34 1.95 3.67 -7.48
CA HIS A 34 1.41 2.35 -7.19
C HIS A 34 -0.13 2.30 -7.24
N LEU A 35 -0.69 1.09 -7.35
CA LEU A 35 -2.14 0.88 -7.24
C LEU A 35 -2.59 1.09 -5.79
N LEU A 36 -3.80 1.64 -5.58
CA LEU A 36 -4.28 2.08 -4.26
C LEU A 36 -4.09 1.06 -3.13
N PHE A 37 -4.47 -0.20 -3.39
CA PHE A 37 -4.47 -1.29 -2.41
C PHE A 37 -3.26 -2.22 -2.54
N ALA A 38 -2.27 -1.87 -3.37
CA ALA A 38 -1.07 -2.67 -3.51
C ALA A 38 -0.21 -2.58 -2.26
N VAL A 39 0.37 -3.71 -1.85
CA VAL A 39 1.36 -3.81 -0.79
C VAL A 39 2.72 -4.06 -1.42
N CYS A 40 3.69 -3.20 -1.11
CA CYS A 40 5.06 -3.40 -1.55
C CYS A 40 5.70 -4.56 -0.78
N ILE A 41 6.08 -5.60 -1.52
CA ILE A 41 6.93 -6.70 -1.05
C ILE A 41 8.00 -6.90 -2.13
N PRO A 42 9.14 -6.17 -2.04
CA PRO A 42 10.17 -6.23 -3.07
C PRO A 42 10.62 -7.67 -3.33
N LEU A 43 10.88 -8.01 -4.60
CA LEU A 43 11.36 -9.35 -4.97
C LEU A 43 12.60 -9.76 -4.16
N SER A 44 13.46 -8.80 -3.81
CA SER A 44 14.65 -8.99 -2.98
C SER A 44 14.37 -9.49 -1.55
N HIS A 45 13.13 -9.33 -1.06
CA HIS A 45 12.70 -9.68 0.30
C HIS A 45 11.46 -10.59 0.31
N LEU A 46 11.06 -11.11 -0.84
CA LEU A 46 9.78 -11.80 -1.03
C LEU A 46 9.63 -13.00 -0.07
N GLU A 47 10.62 -13.88 -0.03
CA GLU A 47 10.60 -15.09 0.80
C GLU A 47 10.65 -14.79 2.30
N LEU A 48 11.14 -13.61 2.67
CA LEU A 48 11.22 -13.17 4.07
C LEU A 48 9.90 -12.60 4.58
N LEU A 49 9.13 -11.95 3.72
CA LEU A 49 7.99 -11.12 4.12
C LEU A 49 6.63 -11.74 3.75
N VAL A 50 6.56 -12.55 2.69
CA VAL A 50 5.27 -12.97 2.13
C VAL A 50 4.43 -13.77 3.12
N ALA A 51 5.05 -14.65 3.93
CA ALA A 51 4.30 -15.50 4.85
C ALA A 51 3.61 -14.70 5.98
N ASP A 52 4.22 -13.61 6.41
CA ASP A 52 3.66 -12.73 7.45
C ASP A 52 2.51 -11.86 6.91
N ARG A 53 2.49 -11.60 5.59
CA ARG A 53 1.50 -10.74 4.94
C ARG A 53 0.36 -11.52 4.29
N VAL A 54 0.66 -12.69 3.72
CA VAL A 54 -0.28 -13.58 3.04
C VAL A 54 -0.05 -15.00 3.58
N PRO A 55 -0.48 -15.31 4.81
CA PRO A 55 -0.22 -16.61 5.45
C PRO A 55 -1.00 -17.76 4.78
N ARG A 56 -2.12 -17.45 4.15
CA ARG A 56 -2.96 -18.39 3.41
C ARG A 56 -2.38 -18.64 2.01
N LYS A 57 -2.01 -19.87 1.74
CA LYS A 57 -1.37 -20.28 0.47
C LYS A 57 -2.32 -20.34 -0.72
N ASP A 58 -3.63 -20.40 -0.45
CA ASP A 58 -4.70 -20.44 -1.45
C ASP A 58 -5.29 -19.06 -1.77
N THR A 59 -4.92 -18.01 -1.01
CA THR A 59 -5.37 -16.63 -1.25
C THR A 59 -5.04 -16.22 -2.68
N ARG A 60 -6.00 -15.60 -3.37
CA ARG A 60 -5.76 -15.05 -4.71
C ARG A 60 -4.74 -13.93 -4.60
N MET A 61 -3.64 -14.07 -5.32
CA MET A 61 -2.57 -13.08 -5.39
C MET A 61 -2.46 -12.53 -6.80
N VAL A 62 -2.37 -11.21 -6.92
CA VAL A 62 -2.02 -10.55 -8.17
C VAL A 62 -0.71 -9.82 -7.97
N ILE A 63 0.28 -10.18 -8.77
CA ILE A 63 1.63 -9.62 -8.75
C ILE A 63 1.68 -8.42 -9.69
N VAL A 64 2.25 -7.33 -9.21
CA VAL A 64 2.43 -6.07 -9.94
C VAL A 64 3.92 -5.78 -10.06
N ASP A 65 4.37 -5.48 -11.27
CA ASP A 65 5.73 -5.06 -11.58
C ASP A 65 5.74 -3.90 -12.61
N ASP A 66 6.94 -3.54 -13.08
CA ASP A 66 7.14 -2.68 -14.24
C ASP A 66 7.30 -3.59 -15.46
N SER A 67 6.28 -3.69 -16.32
CA SER A 67 6.28 -4.66 -17.43
C SER A 67 7.36 -4.47 -18.48
N ALA A 68 8.00 -3.29 -18.52
CA ALA A 68 8.89 -2.88 -19.59
C ALA A 68 10.39 -3.03 -19.27
N VAL A 69 10.75 -3.31 -18.01
CA VAL A 69 12.15 -3.18 -17.56
C VAL A 69 12.80 -4.53 -17.28
N ASP A 70 12.10 -5.48 -16.64
CA ASP A 70 12.69 -6.74 -16.17
C ASP A 70 11.65 -7.88 -16.00
N ASP A 71 12.13 -9.09 -15.74
CA ASP A 71 11.34 -10.32 -15.53
C ASP A 71 10.89 -10.52 -14.05
N PHE A 72 10.80 -9.43 -13.28
CA PHE A 72 10.55 -9.48 -11.83
C PHE A 72 9.24 -10.17 -11.46
N GLY A 73 8.14 -9.88 -12.15
CA GLY A 73 6.86 -10.50 -11.91
C GLY A 73 6.88 -12.01 -12.13
N SER A 74 7.50 -12.49 -13.23
CA SER A 74 7.66 -13.92 -13.48
C SER A 74 8.50 -14.60 -12.40
N ARG A 75 9.64 -14.00 -12.03
CA ARG A 75 10.49 -14.55 -10.97
C ARG A 75 9.78 -14.59 -9.62
N ALA A 76 8.99 -13.57 -9.29
CA ALA A 76 8.19 -13.57 -8.08
C ALA A 76 7.17 -14.72 -8.08
N ILE A 77 6.48 -14.95 -9.19
CA ILE A 77 5.51 -16.05 -9.32
C ILE A 77 6.19 -17.42 -9.16
N ASP A 78 7.36 -17.62 -9.78
CA ASP A 78 8.12 -18.87 -9.63
C ASP A 78 8.47 -19.11 -8.15
N ARG A 79 8.99 -18.08 -7.46
CA ARG A 79 9.30 -18.16 -6.02
C ARG A 79 8.07 -18.44 -5.15
N LEU A 80 6.96 -17.77 -5.43
CA LEU A 80 5.71 -17.98 -4.70
C LEU A 80 5.17 -19.40 -4.92
N THR A 81 5.29 -19.93 -6.13
CA THR A 81 4.91 -21.30 -6.46
C THR A 81 5.78 -22.30 -5.69
N ASP A 82 7.11 -22.09 -5.63
CA ASP A 82 8.03 -22.90 -4.83
C ASP A 82 7.71 -22.85 -3.33
N LEU A 83 7.21 -21.71 -2.84
CA LEU A 83 6.74 -21.51 -1.46
C LEU A 83 5.30 -22.04 -1.21
N GLY A 84 4.70 -22.70 -2.21
CA GLY A 84 3.41 -23.37 -2.11
C GLY A 84 2.18 -22.49 -2.33
N TYR A 85 2.33 -21.26 -2.81
CA TYR A 85 1.18 -20.43 -3.20
C TYR A 85 0.57 -20.95 -4.49
N THR A 86 -0.74 -21.18 -4.52
CA THR A 86 -1.40 -21.92 -5.60
C THR A 86 -2.27 -21.06 -6.51
N ASN A 87 -2.50 -19.80 -6.16
CA ASN A 87 -3.46 -18.93 -6.83
C ASN A 87 -2.81 -17.56 -7.11
N VAL A 88 -1.83 -17.54 -8.00
CA VAL A 88 -1.00 -16.37 -8.29
C VAL A 88 -1.09 -16.01 -9.77
N ALA A 89 -1.44 -14.76 -10.07
CA ALA A 89 -1.49 -14.21 -11.43
C ALA A 89 -0.62 -12.96 -11.55
N LEU A 90 -0.12 -12.68 -12.76
CA LEU A 90 0.61 -11.43 -13.07
C LEU A 90 -0.36 -10.38 -13.63
N LEU A 91 -0.27 -9.14 -13.17
CA LEU A 91 -0.93 -8.01 -13.84
C LEU A 91 -0.30 -7.80 -15.21
N GLU A 92 -1.07 -8.04 -16.27
CA GLU A 92 -0.58 -7.90 -17.63
C GLU A 92 -0.24 -6.44 -17.94
N GLY A 93 1.02 -6.21 -18.32
CA GLY A 93 1.55 -4.88 -18.60
C GLY A 93 1.79 -4.02 -17.34
N GLY A 94 1.72 -4.62 -16.15
CA GLY A 94 2.14 -4.00 -14.90
C GLY A 94 1.50 -2.64 -14.62
N VAL A 95 2.26 -1.75 -13.99
CA VAL A 95 1.81 -0.39 -13.64
C VAL A 95 1.56 0.47 -14.89
N GLU A 96 2.32 0.29 -15.96
CA GLU A 96 2.18 1.06 -17.21
C GLU A 96 0.85 0.78 -17.91
N ALA A 97 0.43 -0.48 -17.98
CA ALA A 97 -0.86 -0.86 -18.55
C ALA A 97 -2.03 -0.44 -17.66
N TRP A 98 -1.86 -0.46 -16.33
CA TRP A 98 -2.84 0.11 -15.40
C TRP A 98 -3.07 1.59 -15.70
N GLN A 99 -2.00 2.36 -15.82
CA GLN A 99 -2.07 3.78 -16.18
C GLN A 99 -2.66 3.99 -17.58
N SER A 100 -2.26 3.19 -18.56
CA SER A 100 -2.73 3.26 -19.95
C SER A 100 -4.22 2.91 -20.08
N ALA A 101 -4.76 2.11 -19.16
CA ALA A 101 -6.19 1.86 -19.02
C ALA A 101 -6.96 3.01 -18.33
N ASN A 102 -6.30 4.16 -18.10
CA ASN A 102 -6.84 5.34 -17.44
C ASN A 102 -7.36 5.02 -16.03
N LEU A 103 -6.60 4.21 -15.29
CA LEU A 103 -6.85 3.87 -13.90
C LEU A 103 -5.88 4.62 -13.00
N GLU A 104 -6.37 5.06 -11.84
CA GLU A 104 -5.63 5.92 -10.92
C GLU A 104 -4.41 5.23 -10.33
N LEU A 105 -3.31 5.97 -10.20
CA LEU A 105 -2.10 5.59 -9.48
C LEU A 105 -1.86 6.59 -8.34
N PHE A 106 -1.22 6.13 -7.29
CA PHE A 106 -0.98 6.90 -6.08
C PHE A 106 0.51 6.96 -5.78
N SER A 107 0.93 8.02 -5.10
CA SER A 107 2.31 8.21 -4.65
C SER A 107 2.38 8.31 -3.13
N GLY A 108 3.56 8.01 -2.58
CA GLY A 108 3.82 7.94 -1.16
C GLY A 108 3.62 6.55 -0.56
N VAL A 109 3.33 6.50 0.74
CA VAL A 109 3.14 5.26 1.50
C VAL A 109 1.92 5.38 2.41
N ASN A 110 1.29 4.22 2.71
CA ASN A 110 0.10 4.12 3.54
C ASN A 110 -1.07 4.98 3.03
N VAL A 111 -1.21 5.05 1.70
CA VAL A 111 -2.17 5.93 1.02
C VAL A 111 -3.62 5.68 1.43
N PRO A 112 -4.12 4.43 1.54
CA PRO A 112 -5.50 4.20 1.98
C PRO A 112 -5.80 4.82 3.34
N SER A 113 -4.91 4.63 4.32
CA SER A 113 -5.09 5.18 5.68
C SER A 113 -5.07 6.70 5.69
N LYS A 114 -4.20 7.33 4.90
CA LYS A 114 -4.14 8.79 4.77
C LYS A 114 -5.38 9.36 4.10
N ALA A 115 -5.79 8.78 2.97
CA ALA A 115 -6.99 9.18 2.25
C ALA A 115 -8.25 9.04 3.13
N PHE A 116 -8.32 8.00 3.97
CA PHE A 116 -9.38 7.85 4.94
C PHE A 116 -9.36 8.92 6.02
N GLY A 117 -8.18 9.29 6.54
CA GLY A 117 -8.03 10.39 7.49
C GLY A 117 -8.57 11.72 6.94
N GLU A 118 -8.19 12.07 5.71
CA GLU A 118 -8.69 13.26 5.01
C GLU A 118 -10.21 13.24 4.82
N PHE A 119 -10.77 12.06 4.48
CA PHE A 119 -12.22 11.90 4.39
C PHE A 119 -12.90 12.17 5.73
N VAL A 120 -12.37 11.64 6.84
CA VAL A 120 -12.91 11.85 8.18
C VAL A 120 -12.81 13.32 8.59
N GLU A 121 -11.69 13.99 8.31
CA GLU A 121 -11.54 15.41 8.61
C GLU A 121 -12.64 16.24 7.91
N HIS A 122 -12.81 16.04 6.60
CA HIS A 122 -13.77 16.80 5.81
C HIS A 122 -15.23 16.44 6.09
N HIS A 123 -15.53 15.15 6.33
CA HIS A 123 -16.91 14.70 6.48
C HIS A 123 -17.50 15.05 7.85
N TYR A 124 -16.66 15.06 8.89
CA TYR A 124 -17.09 15.27 10.27
C TYR A 124 -16.66 16.64 10.83
N ASP A 125 -16.09 17.52 9.99
CA ASP A 125 -15.54 18.81 10.40
C ASP A 125 -14.62 18.69 11.62
N THR A 126 -13.71 17.70 11.59
CA THR A 126 -12.85 17.38 12.73
C THR A 126 -12.11 18.65 13.20
N PRO A 127 -12.27 19.08 14.47
CA PRO A 127 -11.63 20.30 14.95
C PRO A 127 -10.11 20.23 14.79
N ARG A 128 -9.52 21.32 14.30
CA ARG A 128 -8.07 21.47 14.14
C ARG A 128 -7.61 22.77 14.78
N LEU A 129 -6.40 22.75 15.35
CA LEU A 129 -5.71 23.94 15.85
C LEU A 129 -4.37 24.04 15.14
N ALA A 130 -4.01 25.24 14.70
CA ALA A 130 -2.68 25.50 14.18
C ALA A 130 -1.64 25.41 15.31
N ALA A 131 -0.40 25.02 14.98
CA ALA A 131 0.67 24.88 15.96
C ALA A 131 0.92 26.17 16.77
N ALA A 132 0.76 27.34 16.14
CA ALA A 132 0.89 28.64 16.82
C ALA A 132 -0.23 28.88 17.85
N GLU A 133 -1.45 28.41 17.58
CA GLU A 133 -2.57 28.50 18.52
C GLU A 133 -2.34 27.60 19.72
N VAL A 134 -1.91 26.35 19.49
CA VAL A 134 -1.54 25.41 20.57
C VAL A 134 -0.41 26.01 21.44
N LYS A 135 0.59 26.63 20.82
CA LYS A 135 1.69 27.30 21.55
C LYS A 135 1.20 28.46 22.41
N ALA A 136 0.32 29.32 21.89
CA ALA A 136 -0.26 30.42 22.65
C ALA A 136 -1.05 29.91 23.87
N MET A 137 -1.88 28.88 23.68
CA MET A 137 -2.67 28.29 24.76
C MET A 137 -1.78 27.69 25.87
N LEU A 138 -0.62 27.10 25.51
CA LEU A 138 0.38 26.62 26.47
C LEU A 138 1.02 27.77 27.25
N ASP A 139 1.40 28.86 26.58
CA ASP A 139 2.03 30.04 27.22
C ASP A 139 1.07 30.74 28.18
N GLU A 140 -0.23 30.71 27.89
CA GLU A 140 -1.29 31.26 28.73
C GLU A 140 -1.63 30.37 29.94
N GLY A 141 -1.09 29.16 30.02
CA GLY A 141 -1.37 28.21 31.09
C GLY A 141 -2.79 27.63 31.04
N THR A 142 -3.35 27.48 29.82
CA THR A 142 -4.65 26.85 29.63
C THR A 142 -4.62 25.41 30.16
N ASP A 143 -5.65 25.02 30.92
CA ASP A 143 -5.81 23.65 31.42
C ASP A 143 -6.08 22.69 30.24
N MET A 144 -5.03 22.00 29.79
CA MET A 144 -5.08 21.10 28.64
C MET A 144 -4.13 19.92 28.79
N VAL A 145 -4.37 18.89 27.96
CA VAL A 145 -3.44 17.77 27.75
C VAL A 145 -3.19 17.61 26.27
N ILE A 146 -1.92 17.44 25.89
CA ILE A 146 -1.51 17.09 24.52
C ILE A 146 -1.17 15.60 24.51
N VAL A 147 -1.82 14.84 23.63
CA VAL A 147 -1.63 13.38 23.50
C VAL A 147 -1.04 13.08 22.14
N ASP A 148 0.13 12.45 22.11
CA ASP A 148 0.74 11.93 20.89
C ASP A 148 0.19 10.52 20.62
N SER A 149 -0.39 10.32 19.43
CA SER A 149 -1.01 9.05 19.02
C SER A 149 -0.06 8.10 18.26
N ARG A 150 1.21 8.48 18.09
CA ARG A 150 2.21 7.68 17.39
C ARG A 150 2.69 6.50 18.27
N PRO A 151 3.29 5.46 17.66
CA PRO A 151 3.96 4.39 18.40
C PRO A 151 4.95 4.93 19.44
N PHE A 152 5.10 4.19 20.56
CA PHE A 152 5.92 4.62 21.70
C PHE A 152 7.37 4.94 21.31
N GLU A 153 7.95 4.19 20.36
CA GLU A 153 9.29 4.44 19.85
C GLU A 153 9.40 5.76 19.09
N GLU A 154 8.37 6.15 18.31
CA GLU A 154 8.36 7.42 17.58
C GLU A 154 8.20 8.62 18.51
N PHE A 155 7.41 8.48 19.58
CA PHE A 155 7.28 9.51 20.61
C PHE A 155 8.62 9.82 21.29
N HIS A 156 9.46 8.81 21.50
CA HIS A 156 10.78 8.97 22.13
C HIS A 156 11.91 9.38 21.16
N HIS A 157 11.65 9.43 19.85
CA HIS A 157 12.65 9.76 18.82
C HIS A 157 12.70 11.25 18.42
N MET A 158 12.27 12.17 19.29
CA MET A 158 12.47 13.60 19.04
C MET A 158 13.92 14.01 19.36
N ASN A 159 14.75 14.15 18.33
CA ASN A 159 16.00 14.91 18.35
C ASN A 159 15.73 16.40 18.13
#